data_AF-A0A9K3KE59-F1
#
_entry.id   AF-A0A9K3KE59-F1
#
_cell.length_a   1.000
_cell.length_b   1.000
_cell.length_c   1.000
_cell.angle_alpha   90.00
_cell.angle_beta   90.00
_cell.angle_gamma   90.00
#
_symmetry.space_group_name_H-M   'P 1'
#
loop_
_entity.id
_entity.type
_entity.pdbx_description
1 polymer ?
#
loop_
_entity_poly.entity_id
_entity_poly.type
_entity_poly.pdbx_seq_one_letter_code
_entity_poly.pdbx_strand_id
1 'polypeptide(L)'
;MKSSPSQVSSRLRRAQHLRQQRLKARGITNNSNEEEEEETLVLSGACTVICALLIVAMGAGLATLFFIIYQPDCVKDWTAFQQVESKHDQTKDDRRMKKNEAFLSQQHQETGKSVPAAATAAATMPLSSTFPPQCTSDQMEVLKRQLPPGGCEKRKDKPFRRMDCSFSAATTCGDYPVWLYDFHAHHNVVLDDDKAERFQAIMVGCNKAYDAVDLLRLATRDTTERYDREAWRAQFLKTDDPLDPIDDAVSSCPRKLIEIPTTQQPQEAQVYCIEAAPNTFQQLEKTKDAMGYTIDELDLSHIAMRLESGTMSVYTKDPIGISQVGPANWRHKCVKFSEDCVEVPADKIDNWIQSKPNLNGEETPIHYLSVTVDDNAYEVLQGAAKTLRRVQYLDLTYHWFGDWGTSDRSLNDLITRLKKKGHICYFHGDDDNLWRITDCWQEHYELHFFANIACVNVQLPAAQPLAQKMENAFLATLKKPYLHYGEA
;
A
#
# COMPACT_ATOMS: atom_id res chain seq x y z
N MET A 1 6.97 38.25 2.58
CA MET A 1 6.12 39.27 1.92
C MET A 1 5.01 39.66 2.89
N LYS A 2 5.03 40.87 3.46
CA LYS A 2 3.98 41.35 4.37
C LYS A 2 2.90 42.04 3.52
N SER A 3 1.70 41.47 3.46
CA SER A 3 0.57 42.10 2.78
C SER A 3 0.16 43.36 3.53
N SER A 4 0.00 44.46 2.80
CA SER A 4 -0.44 45.76 3.31
C SER A 4 -1.82 45.65 4.00
N PRO A 5 -2.08 46.37 5.11
CA PRO A 5 -3.38 46.43 5.77
C PRO A 5 -4.56 46.74 4.83
N SER A 6 -4.32 47.44 3.71
CA SER A 6 -5.35 47.75 2.72
C SER A 6 -5.84 46.52 1.93
N GLN A 7 -5.00 45.48 1.78
CA GLN A 7 -5.36 44.25 1.07
C GLN A 7 -6.20 43.29 1.94
N VAL A 8 -6.06 43.36 3.26
CA VAL A 8 -6.88 42.56 4.19
C VAL A 8 -8.31 43.11 4.24
N SER A 9 -8.45 44.44 4.26
CA SER A 9 -9.74 45.15 4.18
C SER A 9 -10.54 44.81 2.92
N SER A 10 -9.90 44.74 1.75
CA SER A 10 -10.60 44.44 0.49
C SER A 10 -11.09 42.99 0.41
N ARG A 11 -10.33 42.04 1.00
CA ARG A 11 -10.74 40.63 1.07
C ARG A 11 -11.91 40.43 2.03
N LEU A 12 -11.93 41.13 3.16
CA LEU A 12 -13.04 41.07 4.12
C LEU A 12 -14.35 41.59 3.49
N ARG A 13 -14.28 42.75 2.80
CA ARG A 13 -15.45 43.32 2.10
C ARG A 13 -15.97 42.40 1.00
N ARG A 14 -15.08 41.74 0.24
CA ARG A 14 -15.47 40.78 -0.80
C ARG A 14 -16.15 39.53 -0.22
N ALA A 15 -15.67 39.03 0.92
CA ALA A 15 -16.29 37.90 1.61
C ALA A 15 -17.67 38.26 2.18
N GLN A 16 -17.84 39.44 2.77
CA GLN A 16 -19.13 39.93 3.27
C GLN A 16 -20.14 40.11 2.13
N HIS A 17 -19.70 40.65 0.98
CA HIS A 17 -20.56 40.81 -0.19
C HIS A 17 -21.04 39.47 -0.78
N LEU A 18 -20.15 38.47 -0.86
CA LEU A 18 -20.51 37.12 -1.33
C LEU A 18 -21.48 36.42 -0.35
N ARG A 19 -21.33 36.65 0.95
CA ARG A 19 -22.25 36.13 1.96
C ARG A 19 -23.65 36.76 1.82
N GLN A 20 -23.74 38.07 1.62
CA GLN A 20 -25.03 38.74 1.38
C GLN A 20 -25.69 38.28 0.08
N GLN A 21 -24.93 38.04 -1.00
CA GLN A 21 -25.47 37.50 -2.24
C GLN A 21 -26.04 36.09 -2.07
N ARG A 22 -25.37 35.21 -1.30
CA ARG A 22 -25.88 33.86 -1.01
C ARG A 22 -27.14 33.87 -0.15
N LEU A 23 -27.26 34.81 0.78
CA LEU A 23 -28.45 34.96 1.62
C LEU A 23 -29.65 35.47 0.79
N LYS A 24 -29.43 36.44 -0.11
CA LYS A 24 -30.46 36.89 -1.07
C LYS A 24 -30.91 35.79 -2.02
N ALA A 25 -29.98 34.97 -2.52
CA ALA A 25 -30.31 33.84 -3.39
C ALA A 25 -31.13 32.74 -2.70
N ARG A 26 -31.16 32.70 -1.36
CA ARG A 26 -31.94 31.75 -0.56
C ARG A 26 -33.31 32.29 -0.11
N GLY A 27 -33.71 33.48 -0.56
CA GLY A 27 -35.01 34.06 -0.22
C GLY A 27 -35.16 34.47 1.25
N ILE A 28 -34.06 34.59 1.99
CA ILE A 28 -34.07 35.02 3.40
C ILE A 28 -34.02 36.54 3.43
N THR A 29 -35.17 37.19 3.58
CA THR A 29 -35.26 38.62 3.89
C THR A 29 -35.34 38.81 5.40
N ASN A 30 -34.25 39.24 6.03
CA ASN A 30 -34.26 39.69 7.41
C ASN A 30 -34.98 41.03 7.47
N ASN A 31 -36.15 41.05 8.10
CA ASN A 31 -36.77 42.26 8.60
C ASN A 31 -36.55 42.30 10.12
N SER A 32 -36.26 43.52 10.60
CA SER A 32 -36.16 44.00 11.98
C SER A 32 -34.86 43.72 12.76
N ASN A 33 -34.28 44.85 13.19
CA ASN A 33 -33.38 45.08 14.34
C ASN A 33 -31.88 44.80 14.15
N GLU A 34 -31.22 45.58 13.29
CA GLU A 34 -29.74 45.60 13.16
C GLU A 34 -29.02 46.55 14.16
N GLU A 35 -29.71 47.36 14.96
CA GLU A 35 -29.04 48.31 15.89
C GLU A 35 -28.75 47.76 17.31
N GLU A 36 -29.36 46.65 17.75
CA GLU A 36 -29.07 46.04 19.08
C GLU A 36 -28.01 44.91 19.03
N GLU A 37 -27.68 44.38 17.84
CA GLU A 37 -26.69 43.30 17.69
C GLU A 37 -25.22 43.79 17.69
N GLU A 38 -24.95 45.07 17.37
CA GLU A 38 -23.57 45.57 17.37
C GLU A 38 -22.98 45.76 18.78
N GLU A 39 -23.78 46.15 19.79
CA GLU A 39 -23.27 46.28 21.17
C GLU A 39 -23.04 44.93 21.87
N THR A 40 -23.88 43.93 21.57
CA THR A 40 -23.72 42.58 22.14
C THR A 40 -22.53 41.82 21.53
N LEU A 41 -22.19 42.09 20.27
CA LEU A 41 -21.03 41.47 19.61
C LEU A 41 -19.69 41.98 20.18
N VAL A 42 -19.61 43.26 20.54
CA VAL A 42 -18.38 43.87 21.11
C VAL A 42 -18.12 43.35 22.53
N LEU A 43 -19.17 43.18 23.34
CA LEU A 43 -19.04 42.66 24.71
C LEU A 43 -18.65 41.18 24.73
N SER A 44 -19.17 40.38 23.79
CA SER A 44 -18.82 38.96 23.60
C SER A 44 -17.35 38.76 23.17
N GLY A 45 -16.87 39.62 22.27
CA GLY A 45 -15.48 39.58 21.80
C GLY A 45 -14.46 39.86 22.91
N ALA A 46 -14.71 40.88 23.74
CA ALA A 46 -13.81 41.24 24.83
C ALA A 46 -13.72 40.14 25.91
N CYS A 47 -14.85 39.51 26.25
CA CYS A 47 -14.88 38.43 27.24
C CYS A 47 -14.10 37.19 26.75
N THR A 48 -14.22 36.87 25.46
CA THR A 48 -13.52 35.73 24.84
C THR A 48 -11.99 35.94 24.83
N VAL A 49 -11.53 37.15 24.54
CA VAL A 49 -10.09 37.48 24.56
C VAL A 49 -9.52 37.41 25.99
N ILE A 50 -10.26 37.90 26.99
CA ILE A 50 -9.84 37.83 28.39
C ILE A 50 -9.76 36.37 28.87
N CYS A 51 -10.74 35.54 28.55
CA CYS A 51 -10.71 34.11 28.88
C CYS A 51 -9.52 33.39 28.21
N ALA A 52 -9.22 33.69 26.95
CA ALA A 52 -8.07 33.11 26.27
C ALA A 52 -6.74 33.50 26.92
N LEU A 53 -6.58 34.77 27.32
CA LEU A 53 -5.37 35.23 28.03
C LEU A 53 -5.22 34.57 29.41
N LEU A 54 -6.31 34.37 30.14
CA LEU A 54 -6.28 33.68 31.44
C LEU A 54 -5.87 32.21 31.30
N ILE A 55 -6.37 31.50 30.29
CA ILE A 55 -5.99 30.10 30.03
C ILE A 55 -4.50 29.99 29.70
N VAL A 56 -3.96 30.89 28.86
CA VAL A 56 -2.53 30.90 28.53
C VAL A 56 -1.68 31.22 29.75
N ALA A 57 -2.08 32.20 30.57
CA ALA A 57 -1.37 32.55 31.80
C ALA A 57 -1.36 31.40 32.82
N MET A 58 -2.49 30.71 33.00
CA MET A 58 -2.57 29.52 33.85
C MET A 58 -1.72 28.37 33.32
N GLY A 59 -1.74 28.11 32.01
CA GLY A 59 -0.91 27.09 31.38
C GLY A 59 0.59 27.35 31.57
N ALA A 60 1.03 28.60 31.36
CA ALA A 60 2.42 28.99 31.58
C ALA A 60 2.83 28.88 33.06
N GLY A 61 1.95 29.28 33.99
CA GLY A 61 2.18 29.13 35.42
C GLY A 61 2.33 27.68 35.86
N LEU A 62 1.44 26.79 35.39
CA LEU A 62 1.48 25.36 35.69
C LEU A 62 2.71 24.68 35.07
N ALA A 63 3.11 25.03 33.84
CA ALA A 63 4.33 24.51 33.23
C ALA A 63 5.58 24.92 34.03
N THR A 64 5.64 26.17 34.49
CA THR A 64 6.75 26.67 35.30
C THR A 64 6.80 25.96 36.65
N LEU A 65 5.65 25.77 37.30
CA LEU A 65 5.54 25.02 38.56
C LEU A 65 5.97 23.56 38.39
N PHE A 66 5.59 22.92 37.27
CA PHE A 66 6.00 21.55 36.93
C PHE A 66 7.51 21.45 36.76
N PHE A 67 8.13 22.41 36.07
CA PHE A 67 9.59 22.48 35.95
C PHE A 67 10.30 22.69 37.29
N ILE A 68 9.72 23.46 38.23
CA ILE A 68 10.32 23.68 39.55
C ILE A 68 10.20 22.43 40.44
N ILE A 69 9.06 21.73 40.39
CA ILE A 69 8.79 20.57 41.26
C ILE A 69 9.49 19.30 40.74
N TYR A 70 9.61 19.13 39.43
CA TYR A 70 10.08 17.89 38.81
C TYR A 70 11.46 17.99 38.16
N GLN A 71 12.34 18.93 38.55
CA GLN A 71 13.75 18.82 38.14
C GLN A 71 14.38 17.59 38.83
N PRO A 72 14.80 16.55 38.09
CA PRO A 72 15.59 15.48 38.67
C PRO A 72 17.04 15.97 38.90
N ASP A 73 17.68 15.50 39.98
CA ASP A 73 19.03 15.90 40.42
C ASP A 73 20.15 15.67 39.38
N CYS A 74 19.85 15.06 38.24
CA CYS A 74 20.81 14.74 37.18
C CYS A 74 21.18 15.91 36.23
N VAL A 75 20.68 17.13 36.44
CA VAL A 75 20.99 18.31 35.57
C VAL A 75 22.16 19.17 36.08
N LYS A 76 22.81 18.81 37.19
CA LYS A 76 23.90 19.64 37.76
C LYS A 76 25.29 19.49 37.12
N ASP A 77 25.51 18.58 36.17
CA ASP A 77 26.88 18.25 35.70
C ASP A 77 27.09 18.27 34.17
N TRP A 78 26.37 19.14 33.45
CA TRP A 78 26.49 19.22 31.98
C TRP A 78 27.70 20.03 31.48
N THR A 79 28.52 20.62 32.36
CA THR A 79 29.70 21.41 31.93
C THR A 79 30.94 20.58 31.66
N ALA A 80 30.94 19.27 31.95
CA ALA A 80 32.12 18.42 31.78
C ALA A 80 32.21 17.66 30.44
N PHE A 81 31.15 17.66 29.62
CA PHE A 81 31.07 16.77 28.44
C PHE A 81 31.42 17.43 27.08
N GLN A 82 31.67 18.75 27.04
CA GLN A 82 31.90 19.47 25.78
C GLN A 82 33.37 19.58 25.32
N GLN A 83 34.33 18.91 25.98
CA GLN A 83 35.76 19.12 25.70
C GLN A 83 36.52 17.95 25.06
N VAL A 84 35.86 16.84 24.70
CA VAL A 84 36.56 15.63 24.20
C VAL A 84 36.37 15.35 22.69
N GLU A 85 35.42 15.98 22.00
CA GLU A 85 35.05 15.56 20.64
C GLU A 85 35.63 16.37 19.45
N SER A 86 36.67 17.20 19.63
CA SER A 86 37.16 18.06 18.52
C SER A 86 38.49 17.67 17.86
N LYS A 87 39.07 16.49 18.13
CA LYS A 87 40.38 16.11 17.53
C LYS A 87 40.55 14.65 17.13
N HIS A 88 39.66 14.09 16.30
CA HIS A 88 40.01 12.92 15.49
C HIS A 88 39.01 12.69 14.36
N ASP A 89 39.18 13.36 13.22
CA ASP A 89 39.14 12.72 11.89
C ASP A 89 39.17 13.79 10.79
N GLN A 90 40.37 14.04 10.26
CA GLN A 90 40.57 14.78 9.02
C GLN A 90 41.99 14.46 8.55
N THR A 91 42.21 13.31 7.90
CA THR A 91 43.39 13.08 7.03
C THR A 91 43.39 11.77 6.23
N LYS A 92 42.32 10.96 6.19
CA LYS A 92 42.36 9.64 5.51
C LYS A 92 41.60 9.49 4.19
N ASP A 93 40.78 10.46 3.77
CA ASP A 93 39.92 10.25 2.59
C ASP A 93 40.48 10.67 1.22
N ASP A 94 41.59 11.42 1.15
CA ASP A 94 42.07 11.93 -0.16
C ASP A 94 42.95 10.95 -0.96
N ARG A 95 43.28 9.77 -0.44
CA ARG A 95 44.14 8.79 -1.17
C ARG A 95 43.40 7.63 -1.81
N ARG A 96 42.09 7.46 -1.58
CA ARG A 96 41.34 6.29 -2.07
C ARG A 96 40.59 6.54 -3.39
N MET A 97 40.36 7.79 -3.80
CA MET A 97 39.60 8.09 -5.03
C MET A 97 40.41 8.05 -6.33
N LYS A 98 41.75 8.12 -6.31
CA LYS A 98 42.55 8.12 -7.56
C LYS A 98 42.95 6.74 -8.10
N LYS A 99 42.54 5.64 -7.46
CA LYS A 99 42.89 4.27 -7.90
C LYS A 99 41.80 3.54 -8.67
N ASN A 100 40.57 4.06 -8.71
CA ASN A 100 39.43 3.35 -9.32
C ASN A 100 39.12 3.82 -10.76
N GLU A 101 39.69 4.91 -11.25
CA GLU A 101 39.47 5.36 -12.64
C GLU A 101 40.35 4.66 -13.67
N ALA A 102 41.41 3.95 -13.26
CA ALA A 102 42.29 3.23 -14.18
C ALA A 102 41.84 1.78 -14.49
N PHE A 103 40.85 1.25 -13.77
CA PHE A 103 40.41 -0.15 -13.93
C PHE A 103 39.19 -0.30 -14.87
N LEU A 104 38.47 0.78 -15.15
CA LEU A 104 37.21 0.76 -15.91
C LEU A 104 37.36 1.01 -17.43
N SER A 105 38.57 1.18 -17.95
CA SER A 105 38.82 1.41 -19.39
C SER A 105 39.31 0.19 -20.19
N GLN A 106 39.23 -1.03 -19.64
CA GLN A 106 39.78 -2.23 -20.30
C GLN A 106 38.77 -3.33 -20.65
N GLN A 107 37.46 -3.07 -20.58
CA GLN A 107 36.45 -4.12 -20.77
C GLN A 107 35.36 -3.79 -21.81
N HIS A 108 35.74 -3.24 -22.96
CA HIS A 108 34.86 -3.23 -24.14
C HIS A 108 35.64 -3.44 -25.44
N GLN A 109 35.92 -4.71 -25.74
CA GLN A 109 36.08 -5.22 -27.11
C GLN A 109 35.87 -6.74 -27.06
N GLU A 110 35.22 -7.30 -28.09
CA GLU A 110 34.79 -8.70 -28.27
C GLU A 110 33.44 -9.03 -27.58
N THR A 111 32.38 -9.51 -28.23
CA THR A 111 32.21 -10.20 -29.51
C THR A 111 30.76 -10.01 -30.01
N GLY A 112 30.62 -9.80 -31.32
CA GLY A 112 29.36 -10.06 -32.02
C GLY A 112 29.32 -11.52 -32.49
N LYS A 113 28.36 -12.29 -31.99
CA LYS A 113 27.94 -13.57 -32.58
C LYS A 113 26.45 -13.79 -32.30
N SER A 114 25.71 -14.02 -33.38
CA SER A 114 24.30 -14.34 -33.43
C SER A 114 23.96 -15.59 -32.61
N VAL A 115 22.96 -15.50 -31.73
CA VAL A 115 22.43 -16.61 -30.95
C VAL A 115 21.22 -17.20 -31.68
N PRO A 116 21.17 -18.52 -31.94
CA PRO A 116 19.98 -19.18 -32.46
C PRO A 116 18.92 -19.36 -31.36
N ALA A 117 17.65 -19.35 -31.75
CA ALA A 117 16.50 -19.56 -30.86
C ALA A 117 16.62 -20.89 -30.11
N ALA A 118 16.98 -20.82 -28.83
CA ALA A 118 17.02 -21.94 -27.92
C ALA A 118 15.69 -22.00 -27.16
N ALA A 119 14.89 -23.03 -27.44
CA ALA A 119 13.86 -23.49 -26.52
C ALA A 119 14.58 -24.05 -25.28
N THR A 120 14.73 -23.20 -24.27
CA THR A 120 15.42 -23.53 -23.02
C THR A 120 14.58 -24.56 -22.27
N ALA A 121 15.01 -25.82 -22.29
CA ALA A 121 14.64 -26.76 -21.24
C ALA A 121 15.08 -26.11 -19.91
N ALA A 122 14.11 -25.65 -19.12
CA ALA A 122 14.36 -25.09 -17.80
C ALA A 122 15.00 -26.19 -16.96
N ALA A 123 16.33 -26.19 -16.90
CA ALA A 123 17.08 -27.11 -16.07
C ALA A 123 16.60 -26.91 -14.63
N THR A 124 15.91 -27.91 -14.11
CA THR A 124 15.42 -27.96 -12.74
C THR A 124 16.66 -27.93 -11.84
N MET A 125 17.12 -26.75 -11.45
CA MET A 125 18.16 -26.64 -10.45
C MET A 125 17.57 -27.22 -9.16
N PRO A 126 18.22 -28.21 -8.52
CA PRO A 126 17.75 -28.69 -7.23
C PRO A 126 17.76 -27.49 -6.29
N LEU A 127 16.56 -27.10 -5.84
CA LEU A 127 16.41 -26.08 -4.82
C LEU A 127 17.21 -26.56 -3.62
N SER A 128 18.37 -25.94 -3.42
CA SER A 128 19.09 -26.04 -2.16
C SER A 128 18.09 -25.78 -1.03
N SER A 129 18.30 -26.42 0.13
CA SER A 129 17.56 -26.10 1.36
C SER A 129 17.65 -24.61 1.77
N THR A 130 18.44 -23.81 1.04
CA THR A 130 18.70 -22.39 1.26
C THR A 130 18.27 -21.53 0.07
N PHE A 131 17.35 -21.94 -0.80
CA PHE A 131 16.86 -21.04 -1.86
C PHE A 131 15.82 -20.04 -1.33
N PRO A 132 15.98 -18.75 -1.67
CA PRO A 132 17.16 -18.12 -2.27
C PRO A 132 18.26 -17.92 -1.21
N PRO A 133 19.54 -17.88 -1.63
CA PRO A 133 20.64 -17.68 -0.70
C PRO A 133 20.52 -16.32 0.00
N GLN A 134 21.04 -16.22 1.22
CA GLN A 134 21.18 -14.94 1.93
C GLN A 134 21.89 -13.91 1.04
N CYS A 135 21.51 -12.63 1.16
CA CYS A 135 22.18 -11.59 0.37
C CYS A 135 23.68 -11.57 0.67
N THR A 136 24.50 -11.50 -0.36
CA THR A 136 25.94 -11.28 -0.22
C THR A 136 26.22 -9.84 0.24
N SER A 137 27.41 -9.58 0.78
CA SER A 137 27.82 -8.22 1.16
C SER A 137 27.74 -7.24 -0.01
N ASP A 138 28.11 -7.67 -1.22
CA ASP A 138 28.02 -6.86 -2.43
C ASP A 138 26.56 -6.53 -2.78
N GLN A 139 25.66 -7.51 -2.69
CA GLN A 139 24.23 -7.29 -2.91
C GLN A 139 23.67 -6.30 -1.89
N MET A 140 24.06 -6.43 -0.61
CA MET A 140 23.66 -5.48 0.44
C MET A 140 24.20 -4.07 0.20
N GLU A 141 25.40 -3.90 -0.34
CA GLU A 141 25.94 -2.58 -0.70
C GLU A 141 25.15 -1.94 -1.84
N VAL A 142 24.81 -2.72 -2.88
CA VAL A 142 23.96 -2.25 -3.97
C VAL A 142 22.58 -1.86 -3.45
N LEU A 143 21.97 -2.67 -2.58
CA LEU A 143 20.67 -2.38 -1.96
C LEU A 143 20.70 -1.11 -1.12
N LYS A 144 21.75 -0.88 -0.32
CA LYS A 144 21.91 0.37 0.44
C LYS A 144 22.03 1.59 -0.45
N ARG A 145 22.69 1.44 -1.60
CA ARG A 145 22.79 2.52 -2.60
C ARG A 145 21.45 2.75 -3.30
N GLN A 146 20.72 1.70 -3.65
CA GLN A 146 19.44 1.79 -4.36
C GLN A 146 18.29 2.26 -3.47
N LEU A 147 18.30 1.86 -2.20
CA LEU A 147 17.29 2.17 -1.21
C LEU A 147 17.97 2.77 0.03
N PRO A 148 18.47 4.02 -0.04
CA PRO A 148 19.20 4.62 1.07
C PRO A 148 18.28 5.01 2.24
N PRO A 149 18.78 4.95 3.50
CA PRO A 149 17.96 5.26 4.69
C PRO A 149 17.69 6.76 4.89
N GLY A 150 18.56 7.64 4.42
CA GLY A 150 18.62 9.04 4.88
C GLY A 150 17.32 9.83 4.69
N GLY A 151 16.60 9.61 3.60
CA GLY A 151 15.30 10.24 3.37
C GLY A 151 14.21 9.72 4.31
N CYS A 152 14.16 8.40 4.52
CA CYS A 152 13.23 7.74 5.44
C CYS A 152 13.47 8.19 6.88
N GLU A 153 14.72 8.16 7.36
CA GLU A 153 15.09 8.52 8.73
C GLU A 153 14.78 10.00 9.05
N LYS A 154 15.07 10.90 8.10
CA LYS A 154 14.76 12.33 8.22
C LYS A 154 13.26 12.61 8.31
N ARG A 155 12.42 11.68 7.81
CA ARG A 155 10.96 11.84 7.70
C ARG A 155 10.17 10.82 8.51
N LYS A 156 10.80 10.07 9.42
CA LYS A 156 10.12 9.07 10.25
C LYS A 156 8.92 9.63 11.02
N ASP A 157 8.94 10.91 11.41
CA ASP A 157 7.84 11.59 12.09
C ASP A 157 6.78 12.18 11.13
N LYS A 158 6.98 12.03 9.81
CA LYS A 158 6.10 12.52 8.73
C LYS A 158 5.95 11.44 7.64
N PRO A 159 5.52 10.22 7.98
CA PRO A 159 5.58 9.08 7.06
C PRO A 159 4.61 9.20 5.87
N PHE A 160 3.61 10.07 5.97
CA PHE A 160 2.74 10.44 4.83
C PHE A 160 3.48 11.14 3.68
N ARG A 161 4.74 11.58 3.88
CA ARG A 161 5.62 12.07 2.81
C ARG A 161 6.33 10.90 2.13
N ARG A 162 5.56 9.99 1.54
CA ARG A 162 6.03 8.74 0.93
C ARG A 162 7.20 8.93 -0.04
N MET A 163 7.18 9.99 -0.86
CA MET A 163 8.24 10.26 -1.85
C MET A 163 9.62 10.59 -1.25
N ASP A 164 9.68 10.93 0.04
CA ASP A 164 10.94 11.24 0.71
C ASP A 164 11.64 9.97 1.23
N CYS A 165 10.94 8.83 1.35
CA CYS A 165 11.54 7.57 1.77
C CYS A 165 11.83 6.69 0.56
N SER A 166 13.05 6.16 0.46
CA SER A 166 13.56 5.50 -0.74
C SER A 166 12.74 4.28 -1.17
N PHE A 167 12.47 3.33 -0.27
CA PHE A 167 11.65 2.15 -0.62
C PHE A 167 10.19 2.52 -0.89
N SER A 168 9.67 3.56 -0.24
CA SER A 168 8.30 4.02 -0.46
C SER A 168 8.14 4.69 -1.83
N ALA A 169 9.07 5.57 -2.19
CA ALA A 169 9.15 6.19 -3.51
C ALA A 169 9.32 5.13 -4.61
N ALA A 170 10.21 4.15 -4.39
CA ALA A 170 10.52 3.11 -5.35
C ALA A 170 9.38 2.11 -5.61
N THR A 171 8.43 2.00 -4.69
CA THR A 171 7.28 1.06 -4.75
C THR A 171 5.94 1.76 -4.98
N THR A 172 5.93 3.09 -5.14
CA THR A 172 4.70 3.89 -5.26
C THR A 172 3.83 3.48 -6.45
N CYS A 173 4.43 2.93 -7.53
CA CYS A 173 3.72 2.46 -8.70
C CYS A 173 3.84 0.93 -8.92
N GLY A 174 4.20 0.20 -7.87
CA GLY A 174 4.27 -1.26 -7.83
C GLY A 174 2.90 -1.95 -7.81
N ASP A 175 1.89 -1.44 -8.50
CA ASP A 175 0.52 -1.98 -8.44
C ASP A 175 0.28 -3.09 -9.50
N TYR A 176 1.29 -3.44 -10.29
CA TYR A 176 1.15 -4.39 -11.39
C TYR A 176 2.33 -5.39 -11.43
N PRO A 177 2.16 -6.63 -10.97
CA PRO A 177 3.24 -7.60 -10.86
C PRO A 177 3.54 -8.28 -12.20
N VAL A 178 4.26 -7.58 -13.08
CA VAL A 178 4.56 -8.02 -14.45
C VAL A 178 5.13 -9.45 -14.50
N TRP A 179 6.01 -9.83 -13.57
CA TRP A 179 6.58 -11.19 -13.52
C TRP A 179 5.53 -12.28 -13.30
N LEU A 180 4.51 -12.01 -12.49
CA LEU A 180 3.43 -12.94 -12.18
C LEU A 180 2.53 -13.10 -13.40
N TYR A 181 2.11 -11.98 -13.98
CA TYR A 181 1.27 -11.99 -15.17
C TYR A 181 2.00 -12.66 -16.34
N ASP A 182 3.27 -12.32 -16.55
CA ASP A 182 4.10 -12.95 -17.59
C ASP A 182 4.31 -14.44 -17.29
N PHE A 183 4.31 -14.85 -16.02
CA PHE A 183 4.37 -16.26 -15.64
C PHE A 183 3.08 -16.99 -16.01
N HIS A 184 1.91 -16.54 -15.57
CA HIS A 184 0.65 -17.21 -15.89
C HIS A 184 0.26 -17.13 -17.37
N ALA A 185 0.65 -16.06 -18.07
CA ALA A 185 0.41 -15.91 -19.51
C ALA A 185 1.22 -16.90 -20.36
N HIS A 186 2.44 -17.27 -19.95
CA HIS A 186 3.35 -18.10 -20.76
C HIS A 186 3.60 -19.50 -20.19
N HIS A 187 3.32 -19.73 -18.91
CA HIS A 187 3.50 -21.03 -18.31
C HIS A 187 2.34 -21.93 -18.74
N ASN A 188 2.63 -22.82 -19.69
CA ASN A 188 1.78 -23.97 -19.95
C ASN A 188 1.82 -24.83 -18.69
N VAL A 189 0.81 -24.72 -17.83
CA VAL A 189 0.50 -25.80 -16.92
C VAL A 189 0.26 -26.99 -17.83
N VAL A 190 1.15 -27.98 -17.81
CA VAL A 190 0.91 -29.26 -18.45
C VAL A 190 -0.22 -29.86 -17.62
N LEU A 191 -1.45 -29.53 -18.00
CA LEU A 191 -2.63 -30.14 -17.44
C LEU A 191 -2.54 -31.58 -17.89
N ASP A 192 -2.26 -32.48 -16.95
CA ASP A 192 -2.59 -33.88 -17.14
C ASP A 192 -4.08 -33.88 -17.49
N ASP A 193 -4.46 -34.39 -18.67
CA ASP A 193 -5.75 -34.10 -19.35
C ASP A 193 -6.99 -34.36 -18.46
N ASP A 194 -6.84 -35.12 -17.37
CA ASP A 194 -7.89 -35.46 -16.42
C ASP A 194 -8.03 -34.50 -15.20
N LYS A 195 -7.11 -33.54 -14.99
CA LYS A 195 -7.13 -32.64 -13.81
C LYS A 195 -6.63 -31.24 -14.13
N ALA A 196 -7.30 -30.56 -15.05
CA ALA A 196 -7.05 -29.15 -15.26
C ALA A 196 -7.30 -28.37 -13.95
N GLU A 197 -6.24 -27.83 -13.35
CA GLU A 197 -6.35 -27.10 -12.10
C GLU A 197 -7.00 -25.74 -12.35
N ARG A 198 -8.09 -25.44 -11.64
CA ARG A 198 -8.75 -24.12 -11.70
C ARG A 198 -7.84 -23.06 -11.07
N PHE A 199 -7.63 -21.95 -11.76
CA PHE A 199 -6.94 -20.79 -11.20
C PHE A 199 -7.80 -20.16 -10.10
N GLN A 200 -7.19 -19.86 -8.95
CA GLN A 200 -7.91 -19.36 -7.77
C GLN A 200 -7.18 -18.16 -7.18
N ALA A 201 -7.88 -17.02 -7.11
CA ALA A 201 -7.35 -15.81 -6.49
C ALA A 201 -8.29 -15.29 -5.40
N ILE A 202 -7.72 -14.73 -4.34
CA ILE A 202 -8.46 -14.06 -3.26
C ILE A 202 -7.95 -12.62 -3.18
N MET A 203 -8.86 -11.66 -3.13
CA MET A 203 -8.58 -10.23 -3.02
C MET A 203 -9.32 -9.64 -1.83
N VAL A 204 -8.57 -9.19 -0.83
CA VAL A 204 -9.09 -8.56 0.38
C VAL A 204 -8.92 -7.06 0.28
N GLY A 205 -10.02 -6.31 0.40
CA GLY A 205 -10.03 -4.89 0.06
C GLY A 205 -10.14 -4.69 -1.44
N CYS A 206 -11.05 -5.46 -2.06
CA CYS A 206 -11.18 -5.54 -3.51
C CYS A 206 -11.58 -4.22 -4.16
N ASN A 207 -12.23 -3.33 -3.41
CA ASN A 207 -12.48 -1.95 -3.77
C ASN A 207 -13.27 -1.81 -5.09
N LYS A 208 -12.61 -1.42 -6.19
CA LYS A 208 -13.24 -1.27 -7.51
C LYS A 208 -13.20 -2.56 -8.36
N ALA A 209 -12.58 -3.63 -7.84
CA ALA A 209 -12.35 -4.93 -8.47
C ALA A 209 -11.63 -4.90 -9.83
N TYR A 210 -10.89 -3.81 -10.13
CA TYR A 210 -10.14 -3.69 -11.38
C TYR A 210 -9.11 -4.80 -11.55
N ASP A 211 -8.35 -5.09 -10.49
CA ASP A 211 -7.33 -6.13 -10.55
C ASP A 211 -7.95 -7.54 -10.52
N ALA A 212 -9.18 -7.70 -10.00
CA ALA A 212 -9.91 -8.96 -10.08
C ALA A 212 -10.27 -9.32 -11.53
N VAL A 213 -10.71 -8.32 -12.31
CA VAL A 213 -10.98 -8.48 -13.75
C VAL A 213 -9.70 -8.74 -14.53
N ASP A 214 -8.61 -8.04 -14.22
CA ASP A 214 -7.30 -8.28 -14.85
C ASP A 214 -6.80 -9.72 -14.58
N LEU A 215 -6.98 -10.23 -13.36
CA LEU A 215 -6.66 -11.61 -13.00
C LEU A 215 -7.55 -12.64 -13.70
N LEU A 216 -8.85 -12.37 -13.83
CA LEU A 216 -9.76 -13.22 -14.61
C LEU A 216 -9.32 -13.29 -16.06
N ARG A 217 -9.06 -12.14 -16.70
CA ARG A 217 -8.58 -12.07 -18.08
C ARG A 217 -7.28 -12.85 -18.26
N LEU A 218 -6.33 -12.68 -17.35
CA LEU A 218 -5.05 -13.37 -17.35
C LEU A 218 -5.24 -14.89 -17.26
N ALA A 219 -6.06 -15.34 -16.32
CA ALA A 219 -6.22 -16.75 -16.01
C ALA A 219 -7.08 -17.48 -17.07
N THR A 220 -8.21 -16.91 -17.48
CA THR A 220 -9.07 -17.53 -18.51
C THR A 220 -8.47 -17.43 -19.91
N ARG A 221 -7.54 -16.48 -20.11
CA ARG A 221 -6.97 -16.09 -21.41
C ARG A 221 -8.02 -15.57 -22.39
N ASP A 222 -9.19 -15.19 -21.88
CA ASP A 222 -10.26 -14.64 -22.68
C ASP A 222 -10.03 -13.13 -22.87
N THR A 223 -9.73 -12.75 -24.11
CA THR A 223 -9.47 -11.36 -24.51
C THR A 223 -10.72 -10.62 -24.99
N THR A 224 -11.91 -11.17 -24.77
CA THR A 224 -13.17 -10.50 -25.11
C THR A 224 -13.43 -9.30 -24.19
N GLU A 225 -14.39 -8.46 -24.59
CA GLU A 225 -14.81 -7.29 -23.82
C GLU A 225 -15.32 -7.65 -22.41
N ARG A 226 -15.73 -8.91 -22.19
CA ARG A 226 -16.23 -9.38 -20.90
C ARG A 226 -15.22 -9.20 -19.78
N TYR A 227 -13.96 -9.57 -20.02
CA TYR A 227 -12.84 -9.40 -19.09
C TYR A 227 -11.97 -8.17 -19.45
N ASP A 228 -12.60 -7.14 -20.02
CA ASP A 228 -11.94 -5.88 -20.27
C ASP A 228 -12.08 -4.92 -19.09
N ARG A 229 -10.96 -4.42 -18.61
CA ARG A 229 -10.90 -3.52 -17.45
C ARG A 229 -11.62 -2.20 -17.70
N GLU A 230 -11.50 -1.62 -18.90
CA GLU A 230 -12.14 -0.34 -19.20
C GLU A 230 -13.65 -0.53 -19.38
N ALA A 231 -14.08 -1.66 -19.96
CA ALA A 231 -15.50 -2.03 -19.99
C ALA A 231 -16.07 -2.20 -18.57
N TRP A 232 -15.36 -2.92 -17.69
CA TRP A 232 -15.72 -3.05 -16.27
C TRP A 232 -15.81 -1.68 -15.59
N ARG A 233 -14.78 -0.83 -15.76
CA ARG A 233 -14.75 0.52 -15.19
C ARG A 233 -15.92 1.36 -15.67
N ALA A 234 -16.19 1.37 -16.97
CA ALA A 234 -17.31 2.11 -17.54
C ALA A 234 -18.65 1.63 -16.97
N GLN A 235 -18.79 0.34 -16.67
CA GLN A 235 -19.97 -0.20 -16.00
C GLN A 235 -20.01 0.16 -14.51
N PHE A 236 -18.89 0.05 -13.79
CA PHE A 236 -18.79 0.38 -12.37
C PHE A 236 -19.10 1.85 -12.09
N LEU A 237 -18.75 2.76 -13.00
CA LEU A 237 -19.03 4.20 -12.87
C LEU A 237 -20.50 4.57 -13.14
N LYS A 238 -21.35 3.62 -13.57
CA LYS A 238 -22.79 3.87 -13.71
C LYS A 238 -23.45 3.77 -12.34
N THR A 239 -23.79 4.92 -11.77
CA THR A 239 -24.63 5.00 -10.56
C THR A 239 -26.08 5.31 -10.92
N ASP A 240 -27.01 4.69 -10.20
CA ASP A 240 -28.43 5.04 -10.24
C ASP A 240 -28.73 6.30 -9.41
N ASP A 241 -27.90 6.58 -8.39
CA ASP A 241 -28.05 7.73 -7.50
C ASP A 241 -26.91 8.75 -7.73
N PRO A 242 -27.20 9.95 -8.23
CA PRO A 242 -26.21 11.00 -8.42
C PRO A 242 -25.64 11.56 -7.10
N LEU A 243 -26.22 11.21 -5.94
CA LEU A 243 -25.77 11.66 -4.63
C LEU A 243 -24.67 10.80 -4.02
N ASP A 244 -24.48 9.57 -4.51
CA ASP A 244 -23.42 8.69 -4.03
C ASP A 244 -22.12 8.98 -4.80
N PRO A 245 -21.12 9.64 -4.17
CA PRO A 245 -19.88 9.94 -4.87
C PRO A 245 -19.15 8.61 -5.16
N ILE A 246 -18.81 8.38 -6.42
CA ILE A 246 -17.91 7.29 -6.81
C ILE A 246 -16.50 7.87 -6.92
N ASP A 247 -15.53 7.20 -6.31
CA ASP A 247 -14.12 7.45 -6.59
C ASP A 247 -13.79 6.89 -7.98
N ASP A 248 -13.56 7.78 -8.95
CA ASP A 248 -13.18 7.40 -10.31
C ASP A 248 -11.66 7.33 -10.50
N ALA A 249 -10.89 7.55 -9.42
CA ALA A 249 -9.45 7.52 -9.44
C ALA A 249 -8.95 6.14 -9.85
N VAL A 250 -8.20 6.14 -10.94
CA VAL A 250 -7.37 5.02 -11.37
C VAL A 250 -5.94 5.35 -10.96
N SER A 251 -5.19 4.32 -10.56
CA SER A 251 -3.75 4.47 -10.34
C SER A 251 -3.12 5.15 -11.56
N SER A 252 -2.46 6.28 -11.34
CA SER A 252 -1.76 7.05 -12.37
C SER A 252 -0.51 6.33 -12.90
N CYS A 253 -0.20 5.18 -12.32
CA CYS A 253 0.99 4.41 -12.59
C CYS A 253 0.87 3.73 -13.96
N PRO A 254 1.89 3.88 -14.83
CA PRO A 254 1.86 3.25 -16.15
C PRO A 254 1.81 1.73 -15.99
N ARG A 255 0.79 1.10 -16.57
CA ARG A 255 0.70 -0.36 -16.64
C ARG A 255 1.23 -0.84 -17.98
N LYS A 256 2.15 -1.79 -17.93
CA LYS A 256 2.58 -2.53 -19.12
C LYS A 256 1.60 -3.68 -19.34
N LEU A 257 0.69 -3.53 -20.31
CA LEU A 257 -0.20 -4.62 -20.69
C LEU A 257 0.63 -5.80 -21.18
N ILE A 258 0.41 -6.96 -20.58
CA ILE A 258 1.03 -8.20 -21.04
C ILE A 258 0.17 -8.80 -22.14
N GLU A 259 0.80 -9.11 -23.26
CA GLU A 259 0.15 -9.82 -24.35
C GLU A 259 -0.19 -11.24 -23.88
N ILE A 260 -1.47 -11.59 -23.92
CA ILE A 260 -1.95 -12.92 -23.57
C ILE A 260 -1.94 -13.76 -24.87
N PRO A 261 -1.17 -14.86 -24.93
CA PRO A 261 -1.14 -15.71 -26.11
C PRO A 261 -2.53 -16.33 -26.38
N THR A 262 -3.11 -16.05 -27.55
CA THR A 262 -4.42 -16.59 -27.96
C THR A 262 -4.40 -18.06 -28.37
N THR A 263 -3.20 -18.65 -28.49
CA THR A 263 -3.01 -20.02 -28.97
C THR A 263 -3.14 -21.10 -27.89
N GLN A 264 -3.26 -20.70 -26.62
CA GLN A 264 -3.34 -21.65 -25.50
C GLN A 264 -4.80 -21.94 -25.12
N GLN A 265 -5.05 -23.12 -24.57
CA GLN A 265 -6.39 -23.49 -24.10
C GLN A 265 -6.83 -22.55 -22.97
N PRO A 266 -8.10 -22.12 -22.95
CA PRO A 266 -8.68 -21.42 -21.81
C PRO A 266 -8.56 -22.27 -20.53
N GLN A 267 -8.25 -21.63 -19.41
CA GLN A 267 -8.24 -22.26 -18.10
C GLN A 267 -9.46 -21.76 -17.30
N GLU A 268 -10.09 -22.63 -16.51
CA GLU A 268 -11.12 -22.15 -15.58
C GLU A 268 -10.47 -21.27 -14.50
N ALA A 269 -11.11 -20.15 -14.17
CA ALA A 269 -10.63 -19.23 -13.16
C ALA A 269 -11.77 -18.80 -12.24
N GLN A 270 -11.45 -18.67 -10.95
CA GLN A 270 -12.34 -18.10 -9.95
C GLN A 270 -11.58 -17.07 -9.11
N VAL A 271 -12.11 -15.85 -9.06
CA VAL A 271 -11.60 -14.77 -8.24
C VAL A 271 -12.61 -14.45 -7.15
N TYR A 272 -12.13 -14.47 -5.91
CA TYR A 272 -12.90 -14.10 -4.73
C TYR A 272 -12.56 -12.68 -4.33
N CYS A 273 -13.55 -11.80 -4.35
CA CYS A 273 -13.42 -10.38 -4.07
C CYS A 273 -14.16 -10.08 -2.76
N ILE A 274 -13.38 -9.75 -1.73
CA ILE A 274 -13.89 -9.48 -0.39
C ILE A 274 -13.88 -7.96 -0.16
N GLU A 275 -15.06 -7.42 0.12
CA GLU A 275 -15.30 -5.99 0.33
C GLU A 275 -16.13 -5.80 1.60
N ALA A 276 -15.73 -4.83 2.43
CA ALA A 276 -16.39 -4.55 3.71
C ALA A 276 -17.27 -3.30 3.65
N ALA A 277 -17.01 -2.36 2.73
CA ALA A 277 -17.80 -1.15 2.53
C ALA A 277 -19.14 -1.50 1.83
N PRO A 278 -20.30 -1.33 2.49
CA PRO A 278 -21.58 -1.79 1.94
C PRO A 278 -21.94 -1.18 0.59
N ASN A 279 -21.73 0.13 0.44
CA ASN A 279 -22.06 0.83 -0.81
C ASN A 279 -21.13 0.40 -1.96
N THR A 280 -19.84 0.19 -1.67
CA THR A 280 -18.89 -0.38 -2.65
C THR A 280 -19.30 -1.80 -3.03
N PHE A 281 -19.62 -2.66 -2.05
CA PHE A 281 -20.06 -4.03 -2.29
C PHE A 281 -21.32 -4.08 -3.18
N GLN A 282 -22.33 -3.27 -2.89
CA GLN A 282 -23.55 -3.20 -3.71
C GLN A 282 -23.25 -2.75 -5.13
N GLN A 283 -22.35 -1.77 -5.33
CA GLN A 283 -21.95 -1.34 -6.67
C GLN A 283 -21.18 -2.43 -7.41
N LEU A 284 -20.34 -3.20 -6.72
CA LEU A 284 -19.65 -4.36 -7.29
C LEU A 284 -20.65 -5.44 -7.73
N GLU A 285 -21.67 -5.76 -6.93
CA GLU A 285 -22.72 -6.72 -7.30
C GLU A 285 -23.48 -6.28 -8.56
N LYS A 286 -23.95 -5.03 -8.60
CA LYS A 286 -24.60 -4.46 -9.79
C LYS A 286 -23.72 -4.54 -11.04
N THR A 287 -22.44 -4.23 -10.89
CA THR A 287 -21.46 -4.25 -11.99
C THR A 287 -21.23 -5.68 -12.48
N LYS A 288 -21.03 -6.61 -11.55
CA LYS A 288 -20.86 -8.05 -11.81
C LYS A 288 -22.06 -8.61 -12.59
N ASP A 289 -23.28 -8.33 -12.14
CA ASP A 289 -24.51 -8.81 -12.77
C ASP A 289 -24.70 -8.21 -14.17
N ALA A 290 -24.46 -6.90 -14.34
CA ALA A 290 -24.59 -6.22 -15.63
C ALA A 290 -23.58 -6.73 -16.67
N MET A 291 -22.39 -7.15 -16.23
CA MET A 291 -21.36 -7.75 -17.07
C MET A 291 -21.53 -9.27 -17.23
N GLY A 292 -22.54 -9.87 -16.59
CA GLY A 292 -22.88 -11.28 -16.71
C GLY A 292 -21.86 -12.24 -16.08
N TYR A 293 -21.11 -11.82 -15.05
CA TYR A 293 -20.20 -12.72 -14.33
C TYR A 293 -20.97 -13.67 -13.42
N THR A 294 -20.63 -14.95 -13.48
CA THR A 294 -21.19 -15.96 -12.57
C THR A 294 -20.44 -16.00 -11.24
N ILE A 295 -21.01 -16.66 -10.22
CA ILE A 295 -20.33 -16.87 -8.94
C ILE A 295 -19.13 -17.82 -9.05
N ASP A 296 -19.11 -18.69 -10.06
CA ASP A 296 -17.98 -19.58 -10.35
C ASP A 296 -16.78 -18.86 -10.98
N GLU A 297 -16.99 -17.63 -11.48
CA GLU A 297 -15.93 -16.75 -12.02
C GLU A 297 -15.57 -15.65 -11.02
N LEU A 298 -16.54 -14.87 -10.57
CA LEU A 298 -16.34 -13.75 -9.64
C LEU A 298 -17.29 -13.87 -8.44
N ASP A 299 -16.75 -14.33 -7.32
CA ASP A 299 -17.45 -14.48 -6.05
C ASP A 299 -17.21 -13.22 -5.20
N LEU A 300 -18.28 -12.46 -4.95
CA LEU A 300 -18.23 -11.28 -4.09
C LEU A 300 -18.67 -11.65 -2.68
N SER A 301 -17.91 -11.26 -1.66
CA SER A 301 -18.26 -11.50 -0.26
C SER A 301 -18.27 -10.20 0.55
N HIS A 302 -19.43 -9.85 1.14
CA HIS A 302 -19.59 -8.68 2.00
C HIS A 302 -19.19 -9.00 3.44
N ILE A 303 -17.91 -8.86 3.74
CA ILE A 303 -17.33 -9.24 5.04
C ILE A 303 -16.01 -8.51 5.27
N ALA A 304 -15.76 -8.08 6.51
CA ALA A 304 -14.47 -7.54 6.92
C ALA A 304 -13.50 -8.67 7.33
N MET A 305 -12.33 -8.73 6.70
CA MET A 305 -11.28 -9.66 7.13
C MET A 305 -10.50 -9.07 8.30
N ARG A 306 -10.25 -9.87 9.34
CA ARG A 306 -9.46 -9.48 10.52
C ARG A 306 -8.99 -10.70 11.33
N LEU A 307 -8.29 -10.46 12.43
CA LEU A 307 -7.81 -11.53 13.32
C LEU A 307 -8.92 -12.20 14.16
N GLU A 308 -10.01 -11.49 14.46
CA GLU A 308 -11.09 -11.93 15.35
C GLU A 308 -12.44 -11.97 14.62
N SER A 309 -13.19 -13.05 14.77
CA SER A 309 -14.54 -13.17 14.20
C SER A 309 -15.55 -12.33 14.99
N GLY A 310 -16.59 -11.83 14.34
CA GLY A 310 -17.64 -11.04 14.96
C GLY A 310 -18.29 -10.06 14.00
N THR A 311 -18.49 -8.82 14.43
CA THR A 311 -18.92 -7.71 13.57
C THR A 311 -17.92 -6.56 13.63
N MET A 312 -18.05 -5.64 12.68
CA MET A 312 -17.29 -4.40 12.63
C MET A 312 -18.19 -3.26 12.16
N SER A 313 -18.12 -2.11 12.82
CA SER A 313 -18.76 -0.89 12.35
C SER A 313 -18.01 -0.31 11.14
N VAL A 314 -18.72 -0.13 10.04
CA VAL A 314 -18.20 0.45 8.78
C VAL A 314 -18.91 1.77 8.50
N TYR A 315 -18.16 2.81 8.16
CA TYR A 315 -18.69 4.12 7.85
C TYR A 315 -19.23 4.16 6.41
N THR A 316 -20.49 4.56 6.25
CA THR A 316 -21.22 4.44 4.98
C THR A 316 -21.21 5.70 4.11
N LYS A 317 -20.65 6.81 4.58
CA LYS A 317 -20.54 8.05 3.78
C LYS A 317 -19.19 8.19 3.06
N ASP A 318 -18.35 7.17 3.13
CA ASP A 318 -17.16 7.10 2.28
C ASP A 318 -17.59 6.94 0.80
N PRO A 319 -16.92 7.60 -0.16
CA PRO A 319 -17.19 7.40 -1.58
C PRO A 319 -17.10 5.93 -2.00
N ILE A 320 -17.97 5.53 -2.91
CA ILE A 320 -17.97 4.18 -3.50
C ILE A 320 -16.63 3.95 -4.20
N GLY A 321 -15.99 2.82 -3.92
CA GLY A 321 -14.72 2.48 -4.57
C GLY A 321 -13.50 3.26 -4.06
N ILE A 322 -13.60 3.97 -2.93
CA ILE A 322 -12.46 4.73 -2.39
C ILE A 322 -11.35 3.81 -1.86
N SER A 323 -10.10 4.09 -2.25
CA SER A 323 -8.91 3.46 -1.68
C SER A 323 -8.49 4.14 -0.36
N GLN A 324 -7.60 3.53 0.44
CA GLN A 324 -7.05 4.10 1.67
C GLN A 324 -8.06 4.35 2.80
N VAL A 325 -9.15 3.59 2.78
CA VAL A 325 -10.08 3.49 3.91
C VAL A 325 -10.16 2.06 4.40
N GLY A 326 -10.31 1.88 5.70
CA GLY A 326 -10.48 0.56 6.28
C GLY A 326 -10.81 0.61 7.76
N PRO A 327 -10.68 -0.53 8.48
CA PRO A 327 -11.09 -0.68 9.87
C PRO A 327 -10.63 0.41 10.85
N ALA A 328 -9.40 0.91 10.74
CA ALA A 328 -8.89 1.92 11.68
C ALA A 328 -9.54 3.29 11.42
N ASN A 329 -9.68 3.67 10.14
CA ASN A 329 -10.38 4.88 9.75
C ASN A 329 -11.87 4.82 10.12
N TRP A 330 -12.55 3.70 9.84
CA TRP A 330 -13.97 3.54 10.17
C TRP A 330 -14.22 3.57 11.67
N ARG A 331 -13.38 2.92 12.48
CA ARG A 331 -13.48 2.99 13.95
C ARG A 331 -13.49 4.44 14.44
N HIS A 332 -12.61 5.29 13.91
CA HIS A 332 -12.57 6.70 14.28
C HIS A 332 -13.84 7.46 13.85
N LYS A 333 -14.30 7.25 12.61
CA LYS A 333 -15.50 7.92 12.08
C LYS A 333 -16.78 7.48 12.80
N CYS A 334 -16.93 6.19 13.09
CA CYS A 334 -18.11 5.63 13.75
C CYS A 334 -18.25 6.04 15.23
N VAL A 335 -17.14 6.41 15.89
CA VAL A 335 -17.22 7.04 17.23
C VAL A 335 -17.86 8.44 17.14
N LYS A 336 -17.64 9.15 16.04
CA LYS A 336 -18.09 10.53 15.85
C LYS A 336 -19.45 10.63 15.16
N PHE A 337 -19.76 9.70 14.27
CA PHE A 337 -20.92 9.68 13.38
C PHE A 337 -21.53 8.27 13.40
N SER A 338 -22.04 7.85 14.56
CA SER A 338 -22.53 6.48 14.74
C SER A 338 -23.78 6.19 13.91
N GLU A 339 -24.58 7.21 13.59
CA GLU A 339 -25.75 7.15 12.72
C GLU A 339 -25.40 6.83 11.25
N ASP A 340 -24.16 7.12 10.85
CA ASP A 340 -23.63 6.87 9.50
C ASP A 340 -22.87 5.54 9.41
N CYS A 341 -22.94 4.71 10.45
CA CYS A 341 -22.24 3.44 10.52
C CYS A 341 -23.17 2.24 10.56
N VAL A 342 -22.73 1.15 9.95
CA VAL A 342 -23.45 -0.13 9.97
C VAL A 342 -22.51 -1.24 10.40
N GLU A 343 -23.06 -2.24 11.09
CA GLU A 343 -22.33 -3.45 11.45
C GLU A 343 -22.26 -4.39 10.25
N VAL A 344 -21.05 -4.76 9.84
CA VAL A 344 -20.80 -5.79 8.85
C VAL A 344 -20.22 -7.03 9.53
N PRO A 345 -20.49 -8.26 9.02
CA PRO A 345 -19.80 -9.45 9.49
C PRO A 345 -18.29 -9.29 9.37
N ALA A 346 -17.56 -9.86 10.32
CA ALA A 346 -16.10 -9.91 10.29
C ALA A 346 -15.60 -11.31 10.63
N ASP A 347 -14.57 -11.78 9.92
CA ASP A 347 -13.99 -13.11 10.15
C ASP A 347 -12.52 -13.19 9.73
N LYS A 348 -11.90 -14.31 10.06
CA LYS A 348 -10.57 -14.69 9.61
C LYS A 348 -10.65 -15.28 8.21
N ILE A 349 -9.62 -15.05 7.39
CA ILE A 349 -9.49 -15.71 6.07
C ILE A 349 -9.56 -17.24 6.23
N ASP A 350 -8.88 -17.80 7.24
CA ASP A 350 -8.87 -19.25 7.50
C ASP A 350 -10.26 -19.84 7.77
N ASN A 351 -11.18 -19.05 8.36
CA ASN A 351 -12.56 -19.48 8.62
C ASN A 351 -13.44 -19.27 7.39
N TRP A 352 -13.34 -18.10 6.77
CA TRP A 352 -14.11 -17.76 5.58
C TRP A 352 -13.85 -18.76 4.44
N ILE A 353 -12.60 -19.20 4.24
CA ILE A 353 -12.25 -20.22 3.24
C ILE A 353 -13.02 -21.53 3.43
N GLN A 354 -13.31 -21.94 4.67
CA GLN A 354 -14.04 -23.19 4.94
C GLN A 354 -15.50 -23.10 4.45
N SER A 355 -16.03 -21.88 4.31
CA SER A 355 -17.37 -21.65 3.74
C SER A 355 -17.40 -21.69 2.21
N LYS A 356 -16.24 -21.75 1.55
CA LYS A 356 -16.10 -21.71 0.09
C LYS A 356 -15.78 -23.11 -0.45
N PRO A 357 -16.72 -23.80 -1.11
CA PRO A 357 -16.54 -25.20 -1.54
C PRO A 357 -15.29 -25.43 -2.38
N ASN A 358 -14.99 -24.52 -3.31
CA ASN A 358 -13.85 -24.66 -4.21
C ASN A 358 -12.49 -24.33 -3.54
N LEU A 359 -12.50 -23.77 -2.32
CA LEU A 359 -11.30 -23.47 -1.53
C LEU A 359 -11.11 -24.37 -0.31
N ASN A 360 -12.07 -25.24 0.03
CA ASN A 360 -12.07 -25.97 1.31
C ASN A 360 -11.05 -27.13 1.38
N GLY A 361 -10.47 -27.56 0.26
CA GLY A 361 -9.46 -28.61 0.25
C GLY A 361 -8.12 -28.13 0.81
N GLU A 362 -7.55 -28.80 1.83
CA GLU A 362 -6.25 -28.41 2.41
C GLU A 362 -5.12 -28.33 1.36
N GLU A 363 -5.20 -29.15 0.32
CA GLU A 363 -4.25 -29.21 -0.80
C GLU A 363 -4.61 -28.27 -1.95
N THR A 364 -5.80 -27.66 -1.95
CA THR A 364 -6.22 -26.75 -3.02
C THR A 364 -5.37 -25.47 -2.98
N PRO A 365 -4.52 -25.23 -3.98
CA PRO A 365 -3.63 -24.08 -3.94
C PRO A 365 -4.39 -22.79 -4.24
N ILE A 366 -3.92 -21.71 -3.62
CA ILE A 366 -4.36 -20.36 -3.91
C ILE A 366 -3.26 -19.74 -4.74
N HIS A 367 -3.53 -19.48 -6.02
CA HIS A 367 -2.53 -18.96 -6.94
C HIS A 367 -2.14 -17.53 -6.57
N TYR A 368 -3.13 -16.75 -6.13
CA TYR A 368 -2.94 -15.34 -5.79
C TYR A 368 -3.73 -14.97 -4.53
N LEU A 369 -3.08 -14.36 -3.55
CA LEU A 369 -3.74 -13.69 -2.44
C LEU A 369 -3.27 -12.24 -2.42
N SER A 370 -4.19 -11.29 -2.57
CA SER A 370 -3.91 -9.87 -2.34
C SER A 370 -4.59 -9.40 -1.06
N VAL A 371 -3.82 -8.70 -0.24
CA VAL A 371 -4.25 -8.05 1.00
C VAL A 371 -3.93 -6.56 0.89
N THR A 372 -4.81 -5.84 0.20
CA THR A 372 -4.70 -4.39 -0.04
C THR A 372 -5.68 -3.60 0.84
N VAL A 373 -5.86 -4.06 2.08
CA VAL A 373 -6.57 -3.29 3.11
C VAL A 373 -5.57 -2.37 3.80
N ASP A 374 -5.51 -1.13 3.33
CA ASP A 374 -4.44 -0.17 3.61
C ASP A 374 -4.11 0.05 5.10
N ASP A 375 -5.02 -0.27 6.02
CA ASP A 375 -4.87 0.01 7.46
C ASP A 375 -5.05 -1.22 8.37
N ASN A 376 -5.13 -2.44 7.80
CA ASN A 376 -5.33 -3.66 8.58
C ASN A 376 -4.63 -4.92 7.99
N ALA A 377 -3.67 -4.75 7.10
CA ALA A 377 -3.04 -5.88 6.39
C ALA A 377 -2.31 -6.85 7.34
N TYR A 378 -1.68 -6.36 8.41
CA TYR A 378 -0.98 -7.19 9.37
C TYR A 378 -1.95 -8.13 10.11
N GLU A 379 -3.08 -7.61 10.60
CA GLU A 379 -4.08 -8.46 11.27
C GLU A 379 -4.76 -9.46 10.34
N VAL A 380 -5.06 -9.05 9.10
CA VAL A 380 -5.62 -9.94 8.09
C VAL A 380 -4.69 -11.12 7.82
N LEU A 381 -3.39 -10.87 7.65
CA LEU A 381 -2.40 -11.92 7.42
C LEU A 381 -2.22 -12.85 8.63
N GLN A 382 -2.38 -12.34 9.85
CA GLN A 382 -2.45 -13.21 11.04
C GLN A 382 -3.70 -14.10 11.03
N GLY A 383 -4.83 -13.60 10.54
CA GLY A 383 -6.06 -14.37 10.30
C GLY A 383 -5.97 -15.39 9.15
N ALA A 384 -4.91 -15.35 8.35
CA ALA A 384 -4.65 -16.27 7.23
C ALA A 384 -3.55 -17.30 7.52
N ALA A 385 -3.23 -17.54 8.80
CA ALA A 385 -2.05 -18.30 9.19
C ALA A 385 -1.97 -19.72 8.59
N LYS A 386 -3.09 -20.42 8.44
CA LYS A 386 -3.13 -21.74 7.78
C LYS A 386 -3.10 -21.57 6.26
N THR A 387 -3.93 -20.68 5.75
CA THR A 387 -4.10 -20.37 4.32
C THR A 387 -2.78 -20.02 3.64
N LEU A 388 -1.93 -19.23 4.29
CA LEU A 388 -0.66 -18.77 3.71
C LEU A 388 0.28 -19.90 3.29
N ARG A 389 0.15 -21.12 3.83
CA ARG A 389 1.01 -22.27 3.44
C ARG A 389 0.74 -22.77 2.03
N ARG A 390 -0.47 -22.54 1.50
CA ARG A 390 -0.92 -22.99 0.18
C ARG A 390 -1.10 -21.83 -0.82
N VAL A 391 -0.70 -20.62 -0.41
CA VAL A 391 -0.66 -19.44 -1.29
C VAL A 391 0.64 -19.48 -2.09
N GLN A 392 0.55 -19.43 -3.42
CA GLN A 392 1.69 -19.38 -4.34
C GLN A 392 2.30 -17.98 -4.38
N TYR A 393 1.47 -16.96 -4.60
CA TYR A 393 1.84 -15.55 -4.63
C TYR A 393 1.00 -14.74 -3.65
N LEU A 394 1.66 -13.92 -2.85
CA LEU A 394 1.05 -13.01 -1.89
C LEU A 394 1.42 -11.56 -2.26
N ASP A 395 0.42 -10.71 -2.38
CA ASP A 395 0.55 -9.26 -2.51
C ASP A 395 0.01 -8.60 -1.24
N LEU A 396 0.72 -7.62 -0.68
CA LEU A 396 0.26 -6.90 0.50
C LEU A 396 0.79 -5.47 0.54
N THR A 397 0.01 -4.58 1.15
CA THR A 397 0.44 -3.20 1.41
C THR A 397 1.03 -3.06 2.81
N TYR A 398 2.21 -2.47 2.89
CA TYR A 398 2.80 -1.94 4.10
C TYR A 398 2.44 -0.46 4.20
N HIS A 399 2.05 0.03 5.38
CA HIS A 399 1.55 1.39 5.52
C HIS A 399 2.07 2.09 6.78
N TRP A 400 1.94 3.41 6.85
CA TRP A 400 2.27 4.22 8.02
C TRP A 400 1.14 4.42 9.02
N PHE A 401 -0.10 4.03 8.67
CA PHE A 401 -1.27 4.20 9.51
C PHE A 401 -2.00 2.87 9.66
N GLY A 402 -3.01 2.84 10.52
CA GLY A 402 -3.74 1.61 10.81
C GLY A 402 -3.01 0.72 11.81
N ASP A 403 -3.15 -0.58 11.64
CA ASP A 403 -2.46 -1.59 12.43
C ASP A 403 -0.94 -1.45 12.36
N TRP A 404 -0.39 -1.05 11.21
CA TRP A 404 1.02 -0.74 11.08
C TRP A 404 1.45 0.44 11.94
N GLY A 405 0.59 1.43 12.17
CA GLY A 405 0.95 2.64 12.91
C GLY A 405 1.27 2.41 14.39
N THR A 406 1.03 1.21 14.93
CA THR A 406 1.28 0.88 16.34
C THR A 406 2.67 0.27 16.52
N SER A 407 3.34 0.58 17.63
CA SER A 407 4.73 0.17 17.88
C SER A 407 4.93 -1.34 18.11
N ASP A 408 3.85 -2.11 18.21
CA ASP A 408 3.86 -3.56 18.43
C ASP A 408 3.74 -4.38 17.12
N ARG A 409 3.53 -3.73 15.97
CA ARG A 409 3.50 -4.41 14.66
C ARG A 409 4.80 -4.15 13.92
N SER A 410 5.63 -5.20 13.82
CA SER A 410 6.90 -5.13 13.11
C SER A 410 6.82 -5.75 11.72
N LEU A 411 7.33 -5.01 10.72
CA LEU A 411 7.45 -5.55 9.36
C LEU A 411 8.46 -6.71 9.34
N ASN A 412 9.61 -6.57 10.01
CA ASN A 412 10.59 -7.64 10.13
C ASN A 412 9.99 -8.93 10.71
N ASP A 413 9.17 -8.80 11.75
CA ASP A 413 8.47 -9.93 12.35
C ASP A 413 7.52 -10.60 11.36
N LEU A 414 6.77 -9.83 10.58
CA LEU A 414 5.88 -10.38 9.57
C LEU A 414 6.67 -11.14 8.50
N ILE A 415 7.72 -10.53 7.94
CA ILE A 415 8.57 -11.15 6.92
C ILE A 415 9.21 -12.44 7.45
N THR A 416 9.66 -12.45 8.71
CA THR A 416 10.20 -13.64 9.37
C THR A 416 9.14 -14.74 9.52
N ARG A 417 7.88 -14.40 9.85
CA ARG A 417 6.77 -15.37 9.93
C ARG A 417 6.38 -15.89 8.55
N LEU A 418 6.36 -15.04 7.53
CA LEU A 418 6.11 -15.42 6.14
C LEU A 418 7.19 -16.37 5.62
N LYS A 419 8.47 -16.08 5.89
CA LYS A 419 9.60 -16.98 5.59
C LYS A 419 9.44 -18.36 6.19
N LYS A 420 9.01 -18.46 7.46
CA LYS A 420 8.73 -19.75 8.12
C LYS A 420 7.61 -20.55 7.43
N LYS A 421 6.75 -19.89 6.64
CA LYS A 421 5.69 -20.50 5.82
C LYS A 421 6.10 -20.70 4.36
N GLY A 422 7.38 -20.51 4.03
CA GLY A 422 7.92 -20.70 2.68
C GLY A 422 7.94 -19.46 1.81
N HIS A 423 7.52 -18.30 2.29
CA HIS A 423 7.46 -17.08 1.48
C HIS A 423 8.78 -16.32 1.44
N ILE A 424 9.16 -15.88 0.24
CA ILE A 424 10.25 -14.94 0.01
C ILE A 424 9.64 -13.65 -0.49
N CYS A 425 9.91 -12.56 0.22
CA CYS A 425 9.28 -11.28 0.00
C CYS A 425 10.25 -10.25 -0.58
N TYR A 426 9.69 -9.36 -1.39
CA TYR A 426 10.36 -8.32 -2.13
C TYR A 426 9.54 -7.02 -2.02
N PHE A 427 10.20 -5.88 -1.99
CA PHE A 427 9.56 -4.63 -2.34
C PHE A 427 9.26 -4.64 -3.83
N HIS A 428 7.98 -4.42 -4.17
CA HIS A 428 7.48 -4.41 -5.53
C HIS A 428 7.62 -3.00 -6.10
N GLY A 429 8.62 -2.82 -6.96
CA GLY A 429 8.90 -1.54 -7.59
C GLY A 429 8.36 -1.38 -9.00
N ASP A 430 8.56 -0.17 -9.51
CA ASP A 430 8.23 0.20 -10.88
C ASP A 430 9.22 -0.44 -11.87
N ASP A 431 8.90 -0.44 -13.17
CA ASP A 431 9.81 -0.89 -14.25
C ASP A 431 10.43 -2.28 -14.02
N ASP A 432 9.60 -3.22 -13.57
CA ASP A 432 9.99 -4.60 -13.26
C ASP A 432 11.09 -4.70 -12.18
N ASN A 433 11.20 -3.69 -11.30
CA ASN A 433 12.15 -3.71 -10.19
C ASN A 433 11.63 -4.52 -9.01
N LEU A 434 12.51 -5.35 -8.46
CA LEU A 434 12.28 -6.07 -7.21
C LEU A 434 13.50 -5.90 -6.29
N TRP A 435 13.25 -5.53 -5.03
CA TRP A 435 14.28 -5.52 -3.99
C TRP A 435 13.94 -6.55 -2.94
N ARG A 436 14.74 -7.61 -2.83
CA ARG A 436 14.47 -8.68 -1.87
C ARG A 436 14.55 -8.14 -0.44
N ILE A 437 13.56 -8.49 0.37
CA ILE A 437 13.49 -8.15 1.81
C ILE A 437 13.96 -9.35 2.63
N THR A 438 13.44 -10.54 2.32
CA THR A 438 13.80 -11.78 3.01
C THR A 438 15.30 -12.05 2.87
N ASP A 439 15.98 -12.21 4.01
CA ASP A 439 17.43 -12.42 4.10
C ASP A 439 18.31 -11.29 3.50
N CYS A 440 17.72 -10.11 3.29
CA CYS A 440 18.38 -8.90 2.80
C CYS A 440 17.91 -7.67 3.59
N TRP A 441 17.58 -7.88 4.88
CA TRP A 441 16.97 -6.87 5.74
C TRP A 441 17.86 -5.65 5.94
N GLN A 442 17.26 -4.46 5.89
CA GLN A 442 17.88 -3.20 6.29
C GLN A 442 17.06 -2.56 7.41
N GLU A 443 17.72 -1.99 8.42
CA GLU A 443 17.04 -1.47 9.63
C GLU A 443 15.96 -0.43 9.32
N HIS A 444 16.20 0.44 8.34
CA HIS A 444 15.26 1.50 7.98
C HIS A 444 13.97 0.99 7.28
N TYR A 445 13.90 -0.28 6.87
CA TYR A 445 12.66 -0.89 6.35
C TYR A 445 11.59 -1.01 7.43
N GLU A 446 11.99 -0.97 8.70
CA GLU A 446 11.07 -0.94 9.85
C GLU A 446 10.41 0.43 10.05
N LEU A 447 10.78 1.45 9.27
CA LEU A 447 10.10 2.73 9.33
C LEU A 447 8.76 2.62 8.60
N HIS A 448 7.68 2.92 9.30
CA HIS A 448 6.32 2.72 8.80
C HIS A 448 6.01 3.73 7.70
N PHE A 449 6.38 3.45 6.45
CA PHE A 449 6.01 4.18 5.23
C PHE A 449 5.16 3.28 4.33
N PHE A 450 4.49 3.85 3.34
CA PHE A 450 3.77 3.06 2.36
C PHE A 450 4.73 2.25 1.49
N ALA A 451 4.45 0.97 1.26
CA ALA A 451 5.14 0.18 0.25
C ALA A 451 4.30 -0.99 -0.23
N ASN A 452 4.43 -1.35 -1.50
CA ASN A 452 3.91 -2.59 -2.04
C ASN A 452 4.91 -3.73 -1.81
N ILE A 453 4.44 -4.86 -1.29
CA ILE A 453 5.27 -6.03 -0.99
C ILE A 453 4.70 -7.25 -1.71
N ALA A 454 5.54 -7.87 -2.52
CA ALA A 454 5.25 -9.10 -3.23
C ALA A 454 6.01 -10.26 -2.58
N CYS A 455 5.33 -11.37 -2.30
CA CYS A 455 5.94 -12.59 -1.79
C CYS A 455 5.58 -13.81 -2.64
N VAL A 456 6.49 -14.78 -2.71
CA VAL A 456 6.29 -16.05 -3.41
C VAL A 456 6.68 -17.23 -2.54
N ASN A 457 5.88 -18.28 -2.57
CA ASN A 457 6.07 -19.46 -1.72
C ASN A 457 6.96 -20.51 -2.40
N VAL A 458 8.23 -20.58 -1.98
CA VAL A 458 9.21 -21.51 -2.54
C VAL A 458 8.99 -22.97 -2.12
N GLN A 459 8.14 -23.23 -1.13
CA GLN A 459 7.82 -24.59 -0.67
C GLN A 459 6.77 -25.28 -1.54
N LEU A 460 6.02 -24.52 -2.34
CA LEU A 460 5.04 -25.07 -3.28
C LEU A 460 5.72 -25.39 -4.62
N PRO A 461 5.75 -26.66 -5.06
CA PRO A 461 6.40 -27.04 -6.32
C PRO A 461 5.92 -26.22 -7.52
N ALA A 462 4.61 -25.96 -7.62
CA ALA A 462 4.00 -25.17 -8.69
C ALA A 462 4.46 -23.70 -8.73
N ALA A 463 4.90 -23.14 -7.59
CA ALA A 463 5.36 -21.76 -7.49
C ALA A 463 6.88 -21.60 -7.69
N GLN A 464 7.64 -22.69 -7.77
CA GLN A 464 9.10 -22.64 -7.92
C GLN A 464 9.56 -21.89 -9.19
N PRO A 465 8.94 -22.09 -10.38
CA PRO A 465 9.34 -21.32 -11.57
C PRO A 465 9.06 -19.82 -11.42
N LEU A 466 7.95 -19.44 -10.77
CA LEU A 466 7.64 -18.05 -10.44
C LEU A 466 8.68 -17.48 -9.48
N ALA A 467 9.06 -18.23 -8.44
CA ALA A 467 10.08 -17.81 -7.50
C ALA A 467 11.44 -17.57 -8.17
N GLN A 468 11.85 -18.46 -9.08
CA GLN A 468 13.07 -18.26 -9.87
C GLN A 468 12.98 -17.01 -10.74
N LYS A 469 11.81 -16.73 -11.32
CA LYS A 469 11.59 -15.54 -12.13
C LYS A 469 11.68 -14.25 -11.31
N MET A 470 11.07 -14.21 -10.13
CA MET A 470 11.18 -13.08 -9.21
C MET A 470 12.62 -12.88 -8.72
N GLU A 471 13.33 -13.96 -8.41
CA GLU A 471 14.75 -13.88 -8.05
C GLU A 471 15.61 -13.36 -9.21
N ASN A 472 15.35 -13.79 -10.44
CA ASN A 472 16.02 -13.24 -11.63
C ASN A 472 15.73 -11.75 -11.82
N ALA A 473 14.50 -11.30 -11.57
CA ALA A 473 14.13 -9.89 -11.63
C ALA A 473 14.85 -9.06 -10.54
N PHE A 474 14.99 -9.61 -9.33
CA PHE A 474 15.83 -9.02 -8.28
C PHE A 474 17.30 -8.90 -8.73
N LEU A 475 17.91 -9.97 -9.24
CA LEU A 475 19.29 -9.94 -9.73
C LEU A 475 19.48 -8.98 -10.91
N ALA A 476 18.47 -8.80 -11.75
CA ALA A 476 18.47 -7.80 -12.81
C ALA A 476 18.37 -6.37 -12.23
N THR A 477 17.54 -6.17 -11.22
CA THR A 477 17.38 -4.89 -10.49
C THR A 477 18.71 -4.43 -9.91
N LEU A 478 19.48 -5.34 -9.31
CA LEU A 478 20.81 -5.01 -8.75
C LEU A 478 21.83 -4.53 -9.80
N LYS A 479 21.63 -4.86 -11.08
CA LYS A 479 22.52 -4.42 -12.17
C LYS A 479 22.12 -3.05 -12.73
N LYS A 480 20.92 -2.57 -12.44
CA LYS A 480 20.45 -1.26 -12.91
C LYS A 480 21.20 -0.14 -12.18
N PRO A 481 21.45 0.99 -12.87
CA PRO A 481 22.00 2.17 -12.22
C PRO A 481 21.08 2.64 -11.09
N TYR A 482 21.65 3.35 -10.13
CA TYR A 482 20.86 3.97 -9.07
C TYR A 482 19.84 4.94 -9.68
N LEU A 483 18.56 4.73 -9.38
CA LEU A 483 17.51 5.68 -9.70
C LEU A 483 17.53 6.74 -8.59
N HIS A 484 17.86 7.99 -8.95
CA HIS A 484 17.80 9.10 -8.00
C HIS A 484 16.34 9.42 -7.67
N TYR A 485 15.81 8.77 -6.64
CA TYR A 485 14.51 9.13 -6.06
C TYR A 485 14.70 10.34 -5.13
N GLY A 486 14.40 11.55 -5.61
CA GLY A 486 14.18 12.71 -4.72
C GLY A 486 15.27 13.80 -4.65
N GLU A 487 16.07 14.04 -5.69
CA GLU A 487 16.77 15.34 -5.85
C GLU A 487 16.00 16.27 -6.82
N ALA A 488 14.75 16.57 -6.49
CA ALA A 488 13.94 17.57 -7.19
C ALA A 488 13.77 18.84 -6.35
#